data_AF-A0A9X0LDH2-F1
#
_entry.id   AF-A0A9X0LDH2-F1
#
_cell.length_a   1.000
_cell.length_b   1.000
_cell.length_c   1.000
_cell.angle_alpha   90.00
_cell.angle_beta   90.00
_cell.angle_gamma   90.00
#
_symmetry.space_group_name_H-M   'P 1'
#
loop_
_entity.id
_entity.type
_entity.pdbx_description
1 polymer ?
#
loop_
_entity_poly.entity_id
_entity_poly.type
_entity_poly.pdbx_seq_one_letter_code
_entity_poly.pdbx_strand_id
1 'polypeptide(L)'
;MAYAERGISAPPEVVFNTATDPDRSSAWLPEPLLSAVPDGDPDGLWARWRARDTDWTAELRVAAEDSGGTRARLDLVGDGRPDRLADQALTNLAREVADNLQAG
;
A
#
# COMPACT_ATOMS: atom_id res chain seq x y z
N MET A 1 4.92 -14.43 -6.49
CA MET A 1 4.52 -13.56 -5.36
C MET A 1 5.80 -13.05 -4.72
N ALA A 2 5.96 -11.74 -4.64
CA ALA A 2 7.03 -11.08 -3.90
C ALA A 2 6.42 -10.25 -2.78
N TYR A 3 7.21 -9.90 -1.78
CA TYR A 3 6.75 -9.01 -0.72
C TYR A 3 7.84 -8.01 -0.35
N ALA A 4 7.41 -6.87 0.18
CA ALA A 4 8.26 -5.88 0.80
C ALA A 4 7.64 -5.42 2.13
N GLU A 5 8.47 -4.96 3.05
CA GLU A 5 8.05 -4.40 4.33
C GLU A 5 8.76 -3.07 4.56
N ARG A 6 8.05 -2.11 5.15
CA ARG A 6 8.60 -0.78 5.44
C ARG A 6 7.97 -0.17 6.69
N GLY A 7 8.83 0.42 7.52
CA GLY A 7 8.41 1.29 8.61
C GLY A 7 7.99 2.66 8.08
N ILE A 8 6.84 3.16 8.52
CA ILE A 8 6.29 4.48 8.18
C ILE A 8 6.00 5.22 9.48
N SER A 9 6.50 6.46 9.59
CA SER A 9 6.39 7.29 10.79
C SER A 9 5.04 8.02 10.87
N ALA A 10 3.95 7.25 10.88
CA ALA A 10 2.57 7.73 11.00
C ALA A 10 1.71 6.66 11.71
N PRO A 11 0.54 7.02 12.28
CA PRO A 11 -0.39 6.05 12.84
C PRO A 11 -0.89 5.04 11.79
N PRO A 12 -1.16 3.78 12.16
CA PRO A 12 -1.60 2.73 11.23
C PRO A 12 -2.83 3.11 10.41
N GLU A 13 -3.79 3.78 11.04
CA GLU A 13 -5.03 4.23 10.42
C GLU A 13 -4.77 5.30 9.36
N VAL A 14 -3.81 6.21 9.61
CA VAL A 14 -3.43 7.23 8.63
C VAL A 14 -2.76 6.59 7.43
N VAL A 15 -1.83 5.65 7.66
CA VAL A 15 -1.17 4.91 6.58
C VAL A 15 -2.19 4.14 5.74
N PHE A 16 -3.10 3.43 6.40
CA PHE A 16 -4.14 2.65 5.74
C PHE A 16 -5.09 3.54 4.94
N ASN A 17 -5.63 4.59 5.56
CA ASN A 17 -6.55 5.50 4.89
C ASN A 17 -5.91 6.18 3.68
N THR A 18 -4.65 6.63 3.79
CA THR A 18 -3.91 7.18 2.65
C THR A 18 -3.69 6.14 1.56
N ALA A 19 -3.38 4.89 1.91
CA ALA A 19 -3.18 3.83 0.93
C ALA A 19 -4.46 3.49 0.15
N THR A 20 -5.61 3.51 0.82
CA THR A 20 -6.91 3.16 0.24
C THR A 20 -7.69 4.34 -0.34
N ASP A 21 -7.18 5.57 -0.21
CA ASP A 21 -7.78 6.77 -0.78
C ASP A 21 -7.69 6.71 -2.33
N PRO A 22 -8.84 6.69 -3.06
CA PRO A 22 -8.86 6.65 -4.51
C PRO A 22 -8.06 7.79 -5.16
N ASP A 23 -8.06 8.97 -4.56
CA ASP A 23 -7.38 10.16 -5.10
C ASP A 23 -5.86 10.09 -4.93
N ARG A 24 -5.37 9.25 -4.02
CA ARG A 24 -3.93 9.10 -3.69
C ARG A 24 -3.33 7.79 -4.15
N SER A 25 -4.16 6.77 -4.38
CA SER A 25 -3.71 5.43 -4.78
C SER A 25 -2.81 5.44 -6.03
N SER A 26 -3.08 6.34 -6.97
CA SER A 26 -2.28 6.51 -8.21
C SER A 26 -0.82 6.92 -7.98
N ALA A 27 -0.48 7.48 -6.81
CA ALA A 27 0.88 7.90 -6.48
C ALA A 27 1.80 6.72 -6.06
N TRP A 28 1.23 5.59 -5.62
CA TRP A 28 2.00 4.49 -5.05
C TRP A 28 1.65 3.11 -5.61
N LEU A 29 0.39 2.86 -5.99
CA LEU A 29 -0.08 1.57 -6.45
C LEU A 29 0.35 1.34 -7.91
N PRO A 30 0.83 0.14 -8.28
CA PRO A 30 1.23 -0.15 -9.65
C PRO A 30 0.11 0.04 -10.68
N GLU A 31 0.45 0.55 -11.87
CA GLU A 31 -0.49 0.91 -12.95
C GLU A 31 -1.58 -0.14 -13.25
N PRO A 32 -1.26 -1.46 -13.38
CA PRO A 32 -2.27 -2.48 -13.69
C PRO A 32 -3.38 -2.62 -12.63
N LEU A 33 -3.14 -2.12 -11.42
CA LEU A 33 -4.06 -2.20 -10.28
C LEU A 33 -4.85 -0.91 -10.06
N LEU A 34 -4.55 0.19 -10.76
CA LEU A 34 -5.19 1.51 -10.54
C LEU A 34 -6.68 1.53 -10.86
N SER A 35 -7.15 0.63 -11.72
CA SER A 35 -8.58 0.48 -12.03
C SER A 35 -9.31 -0.47 -11.06
N ALA A 36 -8.59 -1.12 -10.15
CA ALA A 36 -9.16 -2.04 -9.18
C ALA A 36 -9.73 -1.27 -7.99
N VAL A 37 -10.93 -1.66 -7.58
CA VAL A 37 -11.49 -1.23 -6.30
C VAL A 37 -10.91 -2.14 -5.22
N PRO A 38 -10.33 -1.60 -4.14
CA PRO A 38 -9.82 -2.46 -3.07
C PRO A 38 -10.94 -3.23 -2.38
N ASP A 39 -10.74 -4.53 -2.19
CA ASP A 39 -11.47 -5.34 -1.20
C ASP A 39 -10.67 -5.37 0.11
N GLY A 40 -11.32 -5.49 1.27
CA GLY A 40 -10.59 -5.27 2.51
C GLY A 40 -11.39 -5.40 3.79
N ASP A 41 -10.64 -5.34 4.89
CA ASP A 41 -11.13 -5.18 6.25
C ASP A 41 -10.46 -3.92 6.84
N PRO A 42 -11.16 -2.78 6.85
CA PRO A 42 -10.62 -1.55 7.43
C PRO A 42 -10.31 -1.67 8.92
N ASP A 43 -11.09 -2.45 9.68
CA ASP A 43 -10.87 -2.65 11.11
C ASP A 43 -9.62 -3.51 11.34
N GLY A 44 -9.36 -4.45 10.43
CA GLY A 44 -8.15 -5.27 10.36
C GLY A 44 -6.96 -4.61 9.66
N LEU A 45 -7.10 -3.36 9.18
CA LEU A 45 -6.10 -2.60 8.43
C LEU A 45 -5.48 -3.39 7.27
N TRP A 46 -6.36 -4.06 6.52
CA TRP A 46 -6.03 -4.92 5.39
C TRP A 46 -6.80 -4.53 4.13
N ALA A 47 -6.10 -4.45 3.02
CA ALA A 47 -6.69 -4.17 1.71
C ALA A 47 -6.01 -4.99 0.61
N ARG A 48 -6.78 -5.34 -0.41
CA ARG A 48 -6.33 -6.09 -1.56
C ARG A 48 -6.88 -5.46 -2.84
N TRP A 49 -6.05 -5.47 -3.88
CA TRP A 49 -6.41 -5.03 -5.22
C TRP A 49 -6.21 -6.19 -6.18
N ARG A 50 -7.14 -6.37 -7.10
CA ARG A 50 -7.05 -7.36 -8.17
C ARG A 50 -7.43 -6.73 -9.51
N ALA A 51 -6.50 -6.75 -10.45
CA ALA A 51 -6.74 -6.32 -11.81
C ALA A 51 -7.78 -7.24 -12.49
N ARG A 52 -8.63 -6.69 -13.36
CA ARG A 52 -9.68 -7.47 -14.04
C ARG A 52 -9.14 -8.34 -15.17
N ASP A 53 -8.20 -7.81 -15.94
CA ASP A 53 -7.74 -8.40 -17.20
C ASP A 53 -6.32 -8.98 -17.11
N THR A 54 -5.73 -9.03 -15.91
CA THR A 54 -4.38 -9.57 -15.67
C THR A 54 -4.33 -10.33 -14.34
N ASP A 55 -3.27 -11.10 -14.13
CA ASP A 55 -3.01 -11.80 -12.86
C ASP A 55 -2.41 -10.88 -11.77
N TRP A 56 -2.39 -9.56 -12.00
CA TRP A 56 -1.88 -8.62 -11.03
C TRP A 56 -2.76 -8.59 -9.78
N THR A 57 -2.12 -8.78 -8.62
CA THR A 57 -2.75 -8.58 -7.32
C THR A 57 -1.78 -7.91 -6.37
N ALA A 58 -2.27 -7.02 -5.54
CA ALA A 58 -1.54 -6.45 -4.41
C ALA A 58 -2.35 -6.67 -3.14
N GLU A 59 -1.67 -6.98 -2.05
CA GLU A 59 -2.25 -7.08 -0.72
C GLU A 59 -1.43 -6.25 0.25
N LEU A 60 -2.06 -5.27 0.89
CA LEU A 60 -1.45 -4.40 1.90
C LEU A 60 -1.97 -4.80 3.28
N ARG A 61 -1.03 -4.99 4.20
CA ARG A 61 -1.28 -5.14 5.64
C ARG A 61 -0.57 -4.05 6.39
N VAL A 62 -1.28 -3.40 7.31
CA VAL A 62 -0.74 -2.33 8.13
C VAL A 62 -0.87 -2.73 9.59
N ALA A 63 0.22 -2.61 10.35
CA ALA A 63 0.24 -2.93 11.77
C ALA A 63 1.02 -1.87 12.55
N ALA A 64 0.64 -1.63 13.80
CA ALA A 64 1.41 -0.80 14.71
C ALA A 64 2.79 -1.43 14.98
N GLU A 65 3.83 -0.59 15.08
CA GLU A 65 5.14 -0.99 15.62
C GLU A 65 5.31 -0.46 17.05
N ASP A 66 6.09 -1.20 17.84
CA ASP A 66 6.39 -0.87 19.25
C ASP A 66 7.03 0.52 19.43
N SER A 67 7.64 1.08 18.38
CA SER A 67 8.27 2.41 18.37
C SER A 67 7.29 3.57 18.17
N GLY A 68 5.98 3.30 18.05
CA GLY A 68 4.95 4.32 17.78
C GLY A 68 4.80 4.67 16.30
N GLY A 69 5.41 3.88 15.41
CA GLY A 69 5.23 3.95 13.96
C GLY A 69 4.36 2.82 13.44
N THR A 70 4.40 2.62 12.13
CA THR A 70 3.61 1.63 11.41
C THR A 70 4.49 0.73 10.57
N ARG A 71 4.26 -0.57 10.60
CA ARG A 71 4.79 -1.53 9.64
C ARG A 71 3.77 -1.73 8.54
N ALA A 72 4.12 -1.33 7.33
CA ALA A 72 3.39 -1.65 6.12
C ALA A 72 4.06 -2.85 5.42
N ARG A 73 3.28 -3.89 5.13
CA ARG A 73 3.68 -5.03 4.31
C ARG A 73 2.86 -5.04 3.04
N LEU A 74 3.54 -5.15 1.90
CA LEU A 74 2.91 -5.28 0.59
C LEU A 74 3.32 -6.61 -0.03
N ASP A 75 2.36 -7.48 -0.26
CA ASP A 75 2.53 -8.68 -1.08
C ASP A 75 2.03 -8.39 -2.51
N LEU A 76 2.88 -8.62 -3.51
CA LEU A 76 2.63 -8.29 -4.92
C LEU A 76 2.78 -9.54 -5.81
N VAL A 77 1.80 -9.73 -6.68
CA VAL A 77 1.84 -10.66 -7.81
C VAL A 77 1.66 -9.84 -9.08
N GLY A 78 2.50 -10.11 -10.08
CA GLY A 78 2.51 -9.42 -11.35
C GLY A 78 3.73 -9.82 -12.17
N ASP A 79 3.78 -9.35 -13.41
CA ASP A 79 4.90 -9.63 -14.32
C ASP A 79 6.12 -8.74 -14.04
N GLY A 80 7.31 -9.15 -14.51
CA GLY A 80 8.53 -8.37 -14.39
C GLY A 80 9.34 -8.68 -13.12
N ARG A 81 9.63 -7.65 -12.30
CA ARG A 81 10.41 -7.74 -11.06
C ARG A 81 9.56 -7.35 -9.85
N PRO A 82 8.63 -8.22 -9.42
CA PRO A 82 7.63 -7.88 -8.39
C PRO A 82 8.25 -7.53 -7.03
N ASP A 83 9.46 -8.02 -6.72
CA ASP A 83 10.23 -7.65 -5.53
C ASP A 83 10.61 -6.16 -5.52
N ARG A 84 11.17 -5.66 -6.62
CA ARG A 84 11.55 -4.24 -6.74
C ARG A 84 10.34 -3.33 -6.80
N LEU A 85 9.29 -3.79 -7.47
CA LEU A 85 8.04 -3.05 -7.58
C LEU A 85 7.33 -2.94 -6.22
N ALA A 86 7.35 -3.99 -5.39
CA ALA A 86 6.79 -3.93 -4.05
C ALA A 86 7.54 -2.95 -3.14
N ASP A 87 8.88 -2.95 -3.15
CA ASP A 87 9.67 -1.98 -2.36
C ASP A 87 9.49 -0.54 -2.87
N GLN A 88 9.44 -0.36 -4.19
CA GLN A 88 9.19 0.96 -4.78
C GLN A 88 7.79 1.47 -4.43
N ALA A 89 6.76 0.63 -4.49
CA ALA A 89 5.40 0.97 -4.11
C ALA A 89 5.33 1.41 -2.64
N LEU A 90 5.96 0.67 -1.72
CA LEU A 90 6.02 1.07 -0.31
C LEU A 90 6.85 2.35 -0.08
N THR A 91 7.90 2.58 -0.87
CA THR A 91 8.65 3.84 -0.83
C THR A 91 7.77 5.03 -1.23
N ASN A 92 6.97 4.87 -2.28
CA ASN A 92 6.05 5.90 -2.74
C ASN A 92 4.90 6.11 -1.74
N LEU A 93 4.34 5.03 -1.17
CA LEU A 93 3.32 5.12 -0.13
C LEU A 93 3.83 5.90 1.09
N ALA A 94 5.06 5.64 1.54
CA ALA A 94 5.66 6.38 2.65
C ALA A 94 5.81 7.88 2.36
N ARG A 95 6.12 8.25 1.11
CA ARG A 95 6.15 9.65 0.66
C ARG A 95 4.74 10.25 0.67
N GLU A 96 3.77 9.56 0.08
CA GLU A 96 2.38 10.01 0.01
C GLU A 96 1.78 10.24 1.41
N VAL A 97 2.08 9.37 2.37
CA VAL A 97 1.68 9.56 3.77
C VAL A 97 2.33 10.81 4.38
N ALA A 98 3.62 11.03 4.15
CA ALA A 98 4.30 12.22 4.64
C ALA A 98 3.72 13.51 4.02
N ASP A 99 3.38 13.48 2.74
CA ASP A 99 2.76 14.61 2.04
C ASP A 99 1.34 14.87 2.55
N ASN A 100 0.54 13.82 2.80
CA ASN A 100 -0.79 13.92 3.41
C ASN A 100 -0.75 14.56 4.81
N LEU A 101 0.24 14.21 5.63
CA LEU A 101 0.43 14.78 6.97
C LEU A 101 0.82 16.26 6.96
N GLN A 102 1.46 16.74 5.89
CA GLN A 102 1.82 18.17 5.75
C GLN A 102 0.69 19.02 5.18
N ALA A 103 -0.28 18.40 4.50
CA ALA A 103 -1.38 19.09 3.83
C ALA A 103 -2.54 19.47 4.78
N GLY A 104 -2.59 18.91 5.99
CA GLY A 104 -3.59 19.21 7.03
C GLY A 104 -3.06 20.11 8.13
#